data_AF-A0AAU0PTJ9-F1
#
_entry.id   AF-A0AAU0PTJ9-F1
#
_cell.length_a   1.000
_cell.length_b   1.000
_cell.length_c   1.000
_cell.angle_alpha   90.00
_cell.angle_beta   90.00
_cell.angle_gamma   90.00
#
_symmetry.space_group_name_H-M   'P 1'
#
loop_
_entity.id
_entity.type
_entity.pdbx_description
1 polymer ?
#
loop_
_entity_poly.entity_id
_entity_poly.type
_entity_poly.pdbx_seq_one_letter_code
_entity_poly.pdbx_strand_id
1 'polypeptide(L)'
;MSFLRKLYKHLKVRIFLKETVVLYRLQNHQIQSSVAIVKHSTYKNITDILYFQSQRYIDTFKNFLSLGDKGYFAYLQDKCIHRSWLKSNEQIVHPHWAYPYKLKENEVFIHYCETAPEARGKNIYPHVISNIIKEHQDNDILISVNDENIASKKGVEKVGFRERESKSVNFTGNEIYKSEKPRVMIITMGISRILEPIISIHNVVGIIEPAPRNTKTNPKTFIFKIMRNLYSIFDKKAKTLKSYAVEKNIPYYYMNNGSDKNLEQWVKNINPDVIVVYSMSQLLKENIFSIPKYGTINLHPALLPSYRGPNPDFWMYYNRVKEGGVTVHYIDKGEDTGDIIYQEKYDFPLGLKSPKMLDLSIGKIGANLLLKALDNLENLPRVAQSTESPTKKARNIKAEEHKNIIDWQNWEIERIWHLLRGTELWLNALDQPKGIYKGQRWTIEEFEKCDINGYEVSKVYKESNKYFVACNDGKIFLNLKFSLKNFVLNILR
;
A
#
# COMPACT_ATOMS: atom_id res chain seq x y z
N MET A 1 17.23 36.20 -21.17
CA MET A 1 15.95 36.24 -20.41
C MET A 1 15.10 34.93 -20.43
N SER A 2 15.45 33.89 -21.22
CA SER A 2 14.65 32.64 -21.33
C SER A 2 14.95 31.58 -20.24
N PHE A 3 16.22 31.46 -19.84
CA PHE A 3 16.65 30.46 -18.84
C PHE A 3 16.23 30.82 -17.41
N LEU A 4 16.41 32.09 -17.00
CA LEU A 4 16.00 32.57 -15.67
C LEU A 4 14.48 32.51 -15.46
N ARG A 5 13.66 32.71 -16.51
CA ARG A 5 12.20 32.52 -16.43
C ARG A 5 11.83 31.04 -16.32
N LYS A 6 12.51 30.14 -17.05
CA LYS A 6 12.33 28.68 -16.90
C LYS A 6 12.76 28.21 -15.53
N LEU A 7 13.91 28.66 -15.03
CA LEU A 7 14.45 28.35 -13.70
C LEU A 7 13.54 28.90 -12.59
N TYR A 8 13.05 30.13 -12.73
CA TYR A 8 12.07 30.73 -11.82
C TYR A 8 10.74 29.95 -11.83
N LYS A 9 10.23 29.53 -12.99
CA LYS A 9 9.03 28.67 -13.09
C LYS A 9 9.28 27.30 -12.47
N HIS A 10 10.47 26.72 -12.68
CA HIS A 10 10.90 25.43 -12.14
C HIS A 10 11.07 25.48 -10.61
N LEU A 11 11.56 26.60 -10.07
CA LEU A 11 11.67 26.87 -8.63
C LEU A 11 10.31 27.20 -8.00
N LYS A 12 9.44 27.96 -8.69
CA LYS A 12 8.11 28.34 -8.20
C LYS A 12 7.15 27.15 -8.13
N VAL A 13 7.21 26.22 -9.11
CA VAL A 13 6.47 24.94 -9.07
C VAL A 13 6.94 24.06 -7.89
N ARG A 14 8.22 24.15 -7.50
CA ARG A 14 8.77 23.37 -6.37
C ARG A 14 8.39 23.88 -4.99
N ILE A 15 7.93 25.12 -4.84
CA ILE A 15 7.77 25.71 -3.51
C ILE A 15 6.37 25.47 -2.96
N PHE A 16 5.28 25.95 -3.57
CA PHE A 16 3.92 25.48 -3.27
C PHE A 16 3.01 25.83 -4.45
N LEU A 17 2.17 24.90 -4.91
CA LEU A 17 1.02 25.21 -5.76
C LEU A 17 -0.22 25.13 -4.88
N LYS A 18 -0.95 26.24 -4.78
CA LYS A 18 -2.19 26.32 -4.01
C LYS A 18 -3.34 26.14 -4.99
N GLU A 19 -3.89 24.94 -5.10
CA GLU A 19 -5.14 24.80 -5.85
C GLU A 19 -6.30 25.05 -4.89
N THR A 20 -7.23 25.91 -5.27
CA THR A 20 -8.50 26.03 -4.56
C THR A 20 -9.53 25.25 -5.34
N VAL A 21 -10.13 24.22 -4.74
CA VAL A 21 -11.28 23.55 -5.33
C VAL A 21 -12.54 24.18 -4.75
N VAL A 22 -13.42 24.61 -5.63
CA VAL A 22 -14.68 25.25 -5.31
C VAL A 22 -15.81 24.28 -5.64
N LEU A 23 -16.58 23.91 -4.62
CA LEU A 23 -17.83 23.18 -4.75
C LEU A 23 -18.94 24.17 -5.04
N TYR A 24 -19.64 23.96 -6.15
CA TYR A 24 -20.79 24.72 -6.57
C TYR A 24 -22.08 23.93 -6.35
N ARG A 25 -23.15 24.67 -6.09
CA ARG A 25 -24.53 24.16 -5.99
C ARG A 25 -25.42 24.93 -6.96
N LEU A 26 -26.33 24.23 -7.64
CA LEU A 26 -27.32 24.88 -8.48
C LEU A 26 -28.27 25.71 -7.61
N GLN A 27 -28.45 27.01 -7.93
CA GLN A 27 -29.38 27.89 -7.20
C GLN A 27 -30.52 28.39 -8.10
N ASN A 28 -30.17 28.78 -9.31
CA ASN A 28 -31.12 29.09 -10.37
C ASN A 28 -30.67 28.37 -11.64
N HIS A 29 -31.56 28.17 -12.60
CA HIS A 29 -31.21 27.53 -13.86
C HIS A 29 -31.42 28.49 -15.03
N GLN A 30 -30.36 28.69 -15.81
CA GLN A 30 -30.42 29.36 -17.11
C GLN A 30 -30.07 28.36 -18.21
N ILE A 31 -31.02 28.06 -19.09
CA ILE A 31 -30.81 27.13 -20.19
C ILE A 31 -29.76 27.69 -21.16
N GLN A 32 -28.72 26.91 -21.40
CA GLN A 32 -27.71 27.19 -22.42
C GLN A 32 -27.90 26.26 -23.62
N SER A 33 -27.85 26.82 -24.81
CA SER A 33 -27.91 26.07 -26.07
C SER A 33 -26.57 26.08 -26.80
N SER A 34 -26.35 25.04 -27.60
CA SER A 34 -25.26 24.93 -28.57
C SER A 34 -25.73 24.11 -29.76
N VAL A 35 -24.96 24.13 -30.85
CA VAL A 35 -25.18 23.29 -32.04
C VAL A 35 -24.86 21.82 -31.81
N ALA A 36 -24.22 21.48 -30.69
CA ALA A 36 -23.88 20.10 -30.38
C ALA A 36 -25.08 19.31 -29.85
N ILE A 37 -25.18 18.05 -30.24
CA ILE A 37 -26.25 17.14 -29.82
C ILE A 37 -25.76 16.37 -28.60
N VAL A 38 -26.49 16.45 -27.49
CA VAL A 38 -26.19 15.69 -26.28
C VAL A 38 -26.88 14.33 -26.34
N LYS A 39 -26.11 13.25 -26.11
CA LYS A 39 -26.59 11.87 -26.02
C LYS A 39 -26.05 11.22 -24.77
N HIS A 40 -26.78 10.25 -24.22
CA HIS A 40 -26.23 9.44 -23.14
C HIS A 40 -25.04 8.60 -23.60
N SER A 41 -24.05 8.47 -22.72
CA SER A 41 -23.02 7.45 -22.86
C SER A 41 -23.62 6.08 -22.56
N THR A 42 -23.23 5.10 -23.37
CA THR A 42 -23.64 3.70 -23.30
C THR A 42 -22.42 2.85 -23.62
N TYR A 43 -22.46 1.55 -23.35
CA TYR A 43 -21.38 0.65 -23.77
C TYR A 43 -21.12 0.65 -25.29
N LYS A 44 -22.10 1.06 -26.11
CA LYS A 44 -22.01 1.09 -27.58
C LYS A 44 -21.25 2.30 -28.13
N ASN A 45 -21.39 3.47 -27.51
CA ASN A 45 -20.79 4.73 -27.97
C ASN A 45 -19.66 5.23 -27.05
N ILE A 46 -19.25 4.42 -26.07
CA ILE A 46 -18.20 4.81 -25.12
C ILE A 46 -16.85 5.04 -25.79
N THR A 47 -16.59 4.35 -26.91
CA THR A 47 -15.38 4.48 -27.72
C THR A 47 -15.31 5.79 -28.48
N ASP A 48 -16.41 6.53 -28.60
CA ASP A 48 -16.45 7.77 -29.36
C ASP A 48 -15.59 8.86 -28.69
N ILE A 49 -15.35 8.74 -27.37
CA ILE A 49 -14.43 9.62 -26.63
C ILE A 49 -12.98 9.53 -27.09
N LEU A 50 -12.60 8.45 -27.78
CA LEU A 50 -11.23 8.27 -28.30
C LEU A 50 -10.83 9.37 -29.29
N TYR A 51 -11.82 10.12 -29.81
CA TYR A 51 -11.58 11.30 -30.61
C TYR A 51 -10.70 12.35 -29.89
N PHE A 52 -10.87 12.55 -28.58
CA PHE A 52 -10.13 13.58 -27.82
C PHE A 52 -9.61 13.10 -26.46
N GLN A 53 -9.74 11.81 -26.14
CA GLN A 53 -9.30 11.19 -24.90
C GLN A 53 -8.54 9.90 -25.22
N SER A 54 -7.64 9.49 -24.32
CA SER A 54 -6.88 8.25 -24.50
C SER A 54 -7.67 7.01 -24.09
N GLN A 55 -7.22 5.84 -24.57
CA GLN A 55 -7.81 4.53 -24.30
C GLN A 55 -8.05 4.25 -22.81
N ARG A 56 -7.22 4.81 -21.92
CA ARG A 56 -7.33 4.64 -20.45
C ARG A 56 -8.70 5.02 -19.88
N TYR A 57 -9.43 5.91 -20.54
CA TYR A 57 -10.73 6.37 -20.06
C TYR A 57 -11.87 5.39 -20.40
N ILE A 58 -11.67 4.47 -21.34
CA ILE A 58 -12.69 3.50 -21.75
C ILE A 58 -13.07 2.60 -20.57
N ASP A 59 -12.09 1.99 -19.92
CA ASP A 59 -12.37 1.07 -18.80
C ASP A 59 -12.91 1.83 -17.58
N THR A 60 -12.41 3.05 -17.35
CA THR A 60 -12.94 3.95 -16.31
C THR A 60 -14.43 4.23 -16.52
N PHE A 61 -14.83 4.56 -17.75
CA PHE A 61 -16.21 4.90 -18.07
C PHE A 61 -17.13 3.67 -18.16
N LYS A 62 -16.61 2.51 -18.60
CA LYS A 62 -17.34 1.25 -18.49
C LYS A 62 -17.65 0.94 -17.02
N ASN A 63 -16.68 1.15 -16.13
CA ASN A 63 -16.88 0.99 -14.70
C ASN A 63 -17.94 1.98 -14.17
N PHE A 64 -17.91 3.24 -14.59
CA PHE A 64 -18.95 4.22 -14.23
C PHE A 64 -20.35 3.74 -14.62
N LEU A 65 -20.56 3.29 -15.87
CA LEU A 65 -21.83 2.71 -16.29
C LEU A 65 -22.24 1.49 -15.44
N SER A 66 -21.30 0.63 -15.10
CA SER A 66 -21.56 -0.56 -14.26
C SER A 66 -21.99 -0.21 -12.83
N LEU A 67 -21.56 0.96 -12.33
CA LEU A 67 -21.92 1.49 -11.02
C LEU A 67 -23.21 2.34 -11.03
N GLY A 68 -23.82 2.50 -12.21
CA GLY A 68 -25.05 3.26 -12.40
C GLY A 68 -24.83 4.76 -12.64
N ASP A 69 -23.59 5.22 -12.83
CA ASP A 69 -23.31 6.60 -13.19
C ASP A 69 -23.86 6.89 -14.59
N LYS A 70 -24.41 8.10 -14.80
CA LYS A 70 -24.96 8.54 -16.09
C LYS A 70 -23.95 9.39 -16.83
N GLY A 71 -23.54 8.97 -18.03
CA GLY A 71 -22.66 9.75 -18.88
C GLY A 71 -23.44 10.59 -19.90
N TYR A 72 -22.92 11.77 -20.21
CA TYR A 72 -23.47 12.75 -21.16
C TYR A 72 -22.40 13.15 -22.15
N PHE A 73 -22.54 12.74 -23.41
CA PHE A 73 -21.61 13.04 -24.49
C PHE A 73 -22.23 14.07 -25.44
N ALA A 74 -21.45 15.07 -25.84
CA ALA A 74 -21.88 16.03 -26.86
C ALA A 74 -21.19 15.72 -28.19
N TYR A 75 -21.97 15.74 -29.27
CA TYR A 75 -21.51 15.44 -30.61
C TYR A 75 -21.61 16.67 -31.51
N LEU A 76 -20.58 16.89 -32.33
CA LEU A 76 -20.60 17.87 -33.41
C LEU A 76 -20.15 17.15 -34.69
N GLN A 77 -20.99 17.15 -35.74
CA GLN A 77 -20.71 16.46 -37.00
C GLN A 77 -20.23 15.01 -36.76
N ASP A 78 -20.99 14.26 -35.96
CA ASP A 78 -20.76 12.86 -35.56
C ASP A 78 -19.52 12.56 -34.71
N LYS A 79 -18.74 13.57 -34.33
CA LYS A 79 -17.61 13.42 -33.42
C LYS A 79 -18.02 13.74 -31.99
N CYS A 80 -17.73 12.85 -31.05
CA CYS A 80 -17.87 13.13 -29.62
C CYS A 80 -16.79 14.13 -29.18
N ILE A 81 -17.22 15.33 -28.81
CA ILE A 81 -16.36 16.47 -28.48
C ILE A 81 -16.43 16.89 -27.01
N HIS A 82 -17.30 16.26 -26.23
CA HIS A 82 -17.45 16.56 -24.81
C HIS A 82 -17.90 15.33 -24.03
N ARG A 83 -17.47 15.25 -22.77
CA ARG A 83 -17.99 14.31 -21.79
C ARG A 83 -18.29 15.01 -20.46
N SER A 84 -19.39 14.61 -19.83
CA SER A 84 -19.68 14.83 -18.42
C SER A 84 -20.29 13.56 -17.84
N TRP A 85 -20.09 13.33 -16.54
CA TRP A 85 -20.67 12.21 -15.83
C TRP A 85 -21.43 12.71 -14.61
N LEU A 86 -22.48 11.97 -14.24
CA LEU A 86 -23.31 12.25 -13.08
C LEU A 86 -23.35 11.02 -12.18
N LYS A 87 -23.07 11.24 -10.90
CA LYS A 87 -23.11 10.23 -9.84
C LYS A 87 -24.22 10.53 -8.84
N SER A 88 -24.90 9.50 -8.35
CA SER A 88 -26.01 9.57 -7.37
C SER A 88 -25.88 8.49 -6.28
N ASN A 89 -26.88 8.38 -5.38
CA ASN A 89 -27.11 7.26 -4.44
C ASN A 89 -26.14 7.12 -3.24
N GLU A 90 -26.13 8.09 -2.31
CA GLU A 90 -25.37 8.07 -1.03
C GLU A 90 -23.87 7.67 -1.14
N GLN A 91 -23.26 7.86 -2.31
CA GLN A 91 -21.87 7.50 -2.54
C GLN A 91 -20.92 8.57 -2.01
N ILE A 92 -19.68 8.15 -1.71
CA ILE A 92 -18.58 9.10 -1.47
C ILE A 92 -18.06 9.56 -2.84
N VAL A 93 -18.13 10.86 -3.09
CA VAL A 93 -17.52 11.54 -4.23
C VAL A 93 -16.29 12.31 -3.80
N HIS A 94 -15.42 12.59 -4.75
CA HIS A 94 -14.17 13.32 -4.50
C HIS A 94 -14.14 14.58 -5.37
N PRO A 95 -14.78 15.69 -4.94
CA PRO A 95 -14.62 17.01 -5.55
C PRO A 95 -13.16 17.37 -5.81
N HIS A 96 -12.29 16.89 -4.92
CA HIS A 96 -10.86 16.78 -5.04
C HIS A 96 -10.41 15.46 -4.41
N TRP A 97 -9.31 14.85 -4.84
CA TRP A 97 -8.88 13.54 -4.32
C TRP A 97 -8.66 13.55 -2.78
N ALA A 98 -8.16 14.67 -2.24
CA ALA A 98 -7.96 14.90 -0.81
C ALA A 98 -9.21 15.39 -0.06
N TYR A 99 -10.37 15.50 -0.73
CA TYR A 99 -11.61 15.97 -0.12
C TYR A 99 -12.76 15.01 -0.45
N PRO A 100 -12.94 13.95 0.35
CA PRO A 100 -14.11 13.09 0.22
C PRO A 100 -15.37 13.84 0.69
N TYR A 101 -16.45 13.70 -0.07
CA TYR A 101 -17.77 14.24 0.25
C TYR A 101 -18.80 13.13 0.12
N LYS A 102 -19.56 12.84 1.18
CA LYS A 102 -20.65 11.86 1.14
C LYS A 102 -21.90 12.55 0.61
N LEU A 103 -22.41 12.10 -0.54
CA LEU A 103 -23.67 12.61 -1.10
C LEU A 103 -24.84 12.28 -0.17
N LYS A 104 -25.78 13.21 -0.06
CA LYS A 104 -27.11 12.95 0.51
C LYS A 104 -28.00 12.23 -0.50
N GLU A 105 -29.09 11.66 -0.03
CA GLU A 105 -30.03 10.89 -0.85
C GLU A 105 -30.57 11.69 -2.07
N ASN A 106 -30.82 12.99 -1.90
CA ASN A 106 -31.30 13.87 -2.99
C ASN A 106 -30.19 14.57 -3.78
N GLU A 107 -28.91 14.42 -3.37
CA GLU A 107 -27.78 15.11 -4.00
C GLU A 107 -27.21 14.27 -5.15
N VAL A 108 -26.91 14.93 -6.26
CA VAL A 108 -26.19 14.35 -7.40
C VAL A 108 -24.96 15.17 -7.70
N PHE A 109 -23.90 14.51 -8.18
CA PHE A 109 -22.61 15.16 -8.41
C PHE A 109 -22.13 14.99 -9.84
N ILE A 110 -21.90 16.13 -10.51
CA ILE A 110 -21.32 16.17 -11.84
C ILE A 110 -19.79 16.10 -11.74
N HIS A 111 -19.19 15.15 -12.45
CA HIS A 111 -17.75 14.91 -12.47
C HIS A 111 -17.26 14.58 -13.88
N TYR A 112 -15.93 14.50 -14.05
CA TYR A 112 -15.30 14.14 -15.33
C TYR A 112 -15.85 14.95 -16.52
N CYS A 113 -15.89 16.27 -16.36
CA CYS A 113 -16.21 17.21 -17.42
C CYS A 113 -14.97 17.52 -18.26
N GLU A 114 -15.01 17.33 -19.58
CA GLU A 114 -13.94 17.74 -20.48
C GLU A 114 -14.48 18.03 -21.88
N THR A 115 -13.95 19.08 -22.52
CA THR A 115 -14.31 19.47 -23.89
C THR A 115 -13.07 19.42 -24.77
N ALA A 116 -13.18 18.75 -25.93
CA ALA A 116 -12.14 18.70 -26.95
C ALA A 116 -11.61 20.11 -27.25
N PRO A 117 -10.28 20.31 -27.34
CA PRO A 117 -9.67 21.64 -27.50
C PRO A 117 -10.31 22.52 -28.58
N GLU A 118 -10.60 21.95 -29.74
CA GLU A 118 -11.21 22.59 -30.92
C GLU A 118 -12.70 22.94 -30.76
N ALA A 119 -13.34 22.42 -29.72
CA ALA A 119 -14.74 22.68 -29.39
C ALA A 119 -14.90 23.65 -28.20
N ARG A 120 -13.80 24.07 -27.56
CA ARG A 120 -13.82 25.07 -26.49
C ARG A 120 -14.31 26.42 -27.02
N GLY A 121 -15.04 27.16 -26.19
CA GLY A 121 -15.65 28.45 -26.57
C GLY A 121 -16.99 28.35 -27.32
N LYS A 122 -17.40 27.17 -27.81
CA LYS A 122 -18.66 26.97 -28.54
C LYS A 122 -19.88 26.70 -27.64
N ASN A 123 -19.83 27.14 -26.38
CA ASN A 123 -20.87 26.94 -25.37
C ASN A 123 -21.26 25.46 -25.09
N ILE A 124 -20.39 24.50 -25.45
CA ILE A 124 -20.68 23.05 -25.36
C ILE A 124 -20.86 22.61 -23.91
N TYR A 125 -19.91 22.96 -23.05
CA TYR A 125 -19.93 22.56 -21.64
C TYR A 125 -21.19 23.09 -20.91
N PRO A 126 -21.52 24.39 -20.94
CA PRO A 126 -22.77 24.89 -20.36
C PRO A 126 -24.03 24.25 -20.95
N HIS A 127 -24.02 23.93 -22.26
CA HIS A 127 -25.13 23.25 -22.92
C HIS A 127 -25.34 21.83 -22.39
N VAL A 128 -24.26 21.06 -22.21
CA VAL A 128 -24.32 19.71 -21.62
C VAL A 128 -24.83 19.77 -20.20
N ILE A 129 -24.29 20.67 -19.38
CA ILE A 129 -24.76 20.88 -18.00
C ILE A 129 -26.25 21.26 -17.96
N SER A 130 -26.72 22.06 -18.92
CA SER A 130 -28.16 22.39 -19.03
C SER A 130 -29.03 21.18 -19.32
N ASN A 131 -28.54 20.20 -20.11
CA ASN A 131 -29.27 18.95 -20.34
C ASN A 131 -29.31 18.10 -19.06
N ILE A 132 -28.19 18.02 -18.33
CA ILE A 132 -28.14 17.33 -17.03
C ILE A 132 -29.16 17.95 -16.06
N ILE A 133 -29.20 19.28 -15.94
CA ILE A 133 -30.15 19.95 -15.05
C ILE A 133 -31.59 19.65 -15.44
N LYS A 134 -31.91 19.66 -16.74
CA LYS A 134 -33.27 19.36 -17.22
C LYS A 134 -33.74 17.95 -16.86
N GLU A 135 -32.84 16.97 -16.84
CA GLU A 135 -33.18 15.59 -16.50
C GLU A 135 -33.24 15.32 -14.99
N HIS A 136 -32.65 16.20 -14.16
CA HIS A 136 -32.49 16.02 -12.72
C HIS A 136 -32.99 17.23 -11.93
N GLN A 137 -34.11 17.82 -12.36
CA GLN A 137 -34.66 19.06 -11.78
C GLN A 137 -35.07 18.90 -10.30
N ASP A 138 -35.43 17.68 -9.89
CA ASP A 138 -35.83 17.36 -8.52
C ASP A 138 -34.64 17.08 -7.59
N ASN A 139 -33.40 17.09 -8.12
CA ASN A 139 -32.19 16.80 -7.35
C ASN A 139 -31.42 18.07 -6.96
N ASP A 140 -30.67 17.95 -5.88
CA ASP A 140 -29.68 18.95 -5.50
C ASP A 140 -28.37 18.70 -6.27
N ILE A 141 -28.14 19.48 -7.31
CA ILE A 141 -27.03 19.25 -8.24
C ILE A 141 -25.77 19.99 -7.76
N LEU A 142 -24.70 19.21 -7.60
CA LEU A 142 -23.38 19.67 -7.19
C LEU A 142 -22.36 19.48 -8.31
N ILE A 143 -21.40 20.40 -8.40
CA ILE A 143 -20.25 20.28 -9.30
C ILE A 143 -19.03 20.93 -8.68
N SER A 144 -17.84 20.36 -8.86
CA SER A 144 -16.59 20.98 -8.41
C SER A 144 -15.78 21.54 -9.56
N VAL A 145 -15.15 22.69 -9.33
CA VAL A 145 -14.27 23.36 -10.28
C VAL A 145 -13.02 23.84 -9.54
N ASN A 146 -11.84 23.68 -10.15
CA ASN A 146 -10.64 24.34 -9.64
C ASN A 146 -10.75 25.86 -9.91
N ASP A 147 -10.53 26.68 -8.89
CA ASP A 147 -10.68 28.14 -8.92
C ASP A 147 -9.79 28.82 -9.98
N GLU A 148 -8.66 28.21 -10.32
CA GLU A 148 -7.79 28.69 -11.40
C GLU A 148 -8.37 28.42 -12.80
N ASN A 149 -9.34 27.49 -12.92
CA ASN A 149 -10.03 27.20 -14.18
C ASN A 149 -11.20 28.17 -14.41
N ILE A 150 -10.85 29.40 -14.78
CA ILE A 150 -11.78 30.50 -15.07
C ILE A 150 -12.84 30.10 -16.11
N ALA A 151 -12.47 29.29 -17.11
CA ALA A 151 -13.38 28.87 -18.17
C ALA A 151 -14.49 27.95 -17.63
N SER A 152 -14.15 26.95 -16.82
CA SER A 152 -15.12 26.07 -16.19
C SER A 152 -15.97 26.81 -15.15
N LYS A 153 -15.37 27.74 -14.39
CA LYS A 153 -16.06 28.60 -13.42
C LYS A 153 -17.15 29.43 -14.09
N LYS A 154 -16.79 30.18 -15.12
CA LYS A 154 -17.74 30.92 -15.95
C LYS A 154 -18.78 29.99 -16.58
N GLY A 155 -18.36 28.80 -17.00
CA GLY A 155 -19.24 27.80 -17.60
C GLY A 155 -20.37 27.35 -16.68
N VAL A 156 -20.06 26.99 -15.43
CA VAL A 156 -21.08 26.56 -14.45
C VAL A 156 -21.91 27.74 -13.95
N GLU A 157 -21.28 28.90 -13.70
CA GLU A 157 -21.97 30.10 -13.23
C GLU A 157 -23.00 30.62 -14.23
N LYS A 158 -22.70 30.48 -15.53
CA LYS A 158 -23.59 30.83 -16.65
C LYS A 158 -24.84 29.96 -16.71
N VAL A 159 -24.80 28.74 -16.19
CA VAL A 159 -25.96 27.85 -16.11
C VAL A 159 -26.74 28.06 -14.80
N GLY A 160 -26.18 28.85 -13.87
CA GLY A 160 -26.82 29.27 -12.62
C GLY A 160 -26.33 28.55 -11.37
N PHE A 161 -25.19 27.86 -11.46
CA PHE A 161 -24.46 27.41 -10.28
C PHE A 161 -23.88 28.59 -9.50
N ARG A 162 -23.85 28.46 -8.18
CA ARG A 162 -23.20 29.41 -7.27
C ARG A 162 -22.29 28.68 -6.30
N GLU A 163 -21.24 29.35 -5.87
CA GLU A 163 -20.27 28.81 -4.92
C GLU A 163 -20.99 28.43 -3.61
N ARG A 164 -20.73 27.20 -3.15
CA ARG A 164 -21.22 26.67 -1.88
C ARG A 164 -20.10 26.64 -0.84
N GLU A 165 -18.95 26.13 -1.24
CA GLU A 165 -17.77 25.98 -0.38
C GLU A 165 -16.50 26.04 -1.25
N SER A 166 -15.44 26.66 -0.75
CA SER A 166 -14.10 26.63 -1.36
C SER A 166 -13.07 26.11 -0.38
N LYS A 167 -12.17 25.25 -0.88
CA LYS A 167 -11.10 24.62 -0.10
C LYS A 167 -9.78 24.76 -0.81
N SER A 168 -8.85 25.49 -0.20
CA SER A 168 -7.47 25.57 -0.67
C SER A 168 -6.68 24.34 -0.22
N VAL A 169 -6.03 23.69 -1.18
CA VAL A 169 -5.11 22.58 -0.99
C VAL A 169 -3.73 23.05 -1.43
N ASN A 170 -2.76 22.99 -0.53
CA ASN A 170 -1.38 23.35 -0.82
C ASN A 170 -0.62 22.08 -1.22
N PHE A 171 -0.08 22.09 -2.44
CA PHE A 171 0.80 21.06 -2.96
C PHE A 171 2.23 21.52 -2.91
N THR A 172 3.15 20.62 -2.61
CA THR A 172 4.55 20.84 -2.96
C THR A 172 4.77 20.45 -4.43
N GLY A 173 5.76 20.99 -5.13
CA GLY A 173 6.04 20.56 -6.52
C GLY A 173 6.35 19.07 -6.67
N ASN A 174 6.68 18.41 -5.56
CA ASN A 174 6.84 16.96 -5.48
C ASN A 174 5.51 16.21 -5.64
N GLU A 175 4.37 16.80 -5.24
CA GLU A 175 3.05 16.16 -5.34
C GLU A 175 2.50 16.20 -6.76
N ILE A 176 2.82 17.23 -7.55
CA ILE A 176 2.43 17.31 -8.97
C ILE A 176 3.28 16.38 -9.82
N TYR A 177 4.59 16.32 -9.57
CA TYR A 177 5.45 15.33 -10.24
C TYR A 177 4.97 13.90 -9.96
N LYS A 178 4.50 13.64 -8.73
CA LYS A 178 3.88 12.36 -8.40
C LYS A 178 2.56 12.16 -9.10
N SER A 179 1.68 13.15 -9.23
CA SER A 179 0.35 12.94 -9.84
C SER A 179 0.41 12.50 -11.32
N GLU A 180 1.50 12.82 -12.02
CA GLU A 180 1.80 12.35 -13.38
C GLU A 180 2.32 10.90 -13.44
N LYS A 181 2.78 10.35 -12.31
CA LYS A 181 3.25 8.95 -12.21
C LYS A 181 2.09 7.96 -12.06
N PRO A 182 2.32 6.67 -12.39
CA PRO A 182 1.35 5.60 -12.16
C PRO A 182 0.82 5.57 -10.72
N ARG A 183 -0.48 5.30 -10.59
CA ARG A 183 -1.22 5.19 -9.34
C ARG A 183 -0.85 3.89 -8.64
N VAL A 184 -0.07 4.00 -7.57
CA VAL A 184 0.42 2.85 -6.79
C VAL A 184 -0.47 2.62 -5.58
N MET A 185 -0.95 1.40 -5.40
CA MET A 185 -1.55 0.95 -4.14
C MET A 185 -0.59 0.02 -3.42
N ILE A 186 -0.45 0.16 -2.10
CA ILE A 186 0.49 -0.66 -1.30
C ILE A 186 -0.29 -1.54 -0.33
N ILE A 187 -0.01 -2.84 -0.32
CA ILE A 187 -0.46 -3.78 0.71
C ILE A 187 0.72 -4.11 1.61
N THR A 188 0.63 -3.76 2.89
CA THR A 188 1.68 -4.05 3.86
C THR A 188 1.17 -4.13 5.30
N MET A 189 1.84 -4.93 6.13
CA MET A 189 1.60 -4.95 7.58
C MET A 189 2.51 -3.94 8.30
N GLY A 190 1.92 -3.07 9.13
CA GLY A 190 2.64 -2.05 9.88
C GLY A 190 3.40 -1.05 9.00
N ILE A 191 4.18 -0.17 9.62
CA ILE A 191 5.06 0.75 8.88
C ILE A 191 6.29 -0.05 8.41
N SER A 192 6.23 -0.54 7.17
CA SER A 192 7.31 -1.32 6.57
C SER A 192 8.38 -0.44 5.92
N ARG A 193 9.53 -1.05 5.66
CA ARG A 193 10.72 -0.37 5.09
C ARG A 193 10.54 0.08 3.65
N ILE A 194 9.51 -0.41 2.95
CA ILE A 194 9.22 -0.03 1.56
C ILE A 194 8.35 1.23 1.46
N LEU A 195 7.66 1.64 2.54
CA LEU A 195 6.68 2.72 2.48
C LEU A 195 7.30 4.07 2.14
N GLU A 196 8.24 4.55 2.95
CA GLU A 196 8.82 5.89 2.75
C GLU A 196 9.56 6.00 1.39
N PRO A 197 10.37 5.01 0.96
CA PRO A 197 10.98 5.05 -0.37
C PRO A 197 9.95 5.19 -1.51
N ILE A 198 8.83 4.45 -1.46
CA ILE A 198 7.82 4.52 -2.51
C ILE A 198 7.00 5.80 -2.41
N ILE A 199 6.49 6.15 -1.23
CA ILE A 199 5.64 7.34 -1.00
C ILE A 199 6.39 8.63 -1.32
N SER A 200 7.71 8.67 -1.08
CA SER A 200 8.51 9.87 -1.34
C SER A 200 8.69 10.17 -2.84
N ILE A 201 8.49 9.18 -3.73
CA ILE A 201 8.80 9.27 -5.17
C ILE A 201 7.58 9.03 -6.07
N HIS A 202 6.62 8.20 -5.66
CA HIS A 202 5.50 7.71 -6.49
C HIS A 202 4.13 8.19 -6.01
N ASN A 203 3.13 8.10 -6.89
CA ASN A 203 1.74 8.44 -6.61
C ASN A 203 1.06 7.34 -5.79
N VAL A 204 1.21 7.35 -4.47
CA VAL A 204 0.55 6.34 -3.63
C VAL A 204 -0.90 6.74 -3.37
N VAL A 205 -1.84 6.01 -3.98
CA VAL A 205 -3.27 6.32 -3.98
C VAL A 205 -4.08 5.52 -2.96
N GLY A 206 -3.46 4.54 -2.31
CA GLY A 206 -4.09 3.77 -1.25
C GLY A 206 -3.14 2.82 -0.54
N ILE A 207 -3.41 2.59 0.75
CA ILE A 207 -2.70 1.62 1.59
C ILE A 207 -3.71 0.61 2.16
N ILE A 208 -3.41 -0.68 2.01
CA ILE A 208 -4.17 -1.78 2.62
C ILE A 208 -3.31 -2.44 3.70
N GLU A 209 -3.86 -2.56 4.91
CA GLU A 209 -3.23 -3.31 6.01
C GLU A 209 -3.95 -4.64 6.22
N PRO A 210 -3.28 -5.79 5.98
CA PRO A 210 -3.84 -7.11 6.28
C PRO A 210 -4.05 -7.30 7.78
N ALA A 211 -5.19 -7.89 8.16
CA ALA A 211 -5.32 -8.45 9.50
C ALA A 211 -4.35 -9.63 9.69
N PRO A 212 -3.75 -9.80 10.89
CA PRO A 212 -2.92 -10.97 11.19
C PRO A 212 -3.64 -12.30 10.93
N ARG A 213 -2.90 -13.39 10.65
CA ARG A 213 -3.48 -14.74 10.54
C ARG A 213 -4.20 -15.13 11.84
N ASN A 214 -5.32 -15.84 11.74
CA ASN A 214 -6.12 -16.40 12.85
C ASN A 214 -6.81 -15.39 13.80
N THR A 215 -7.21 -14.22 13.31
CA THR A 215 -8.01 -13.26 14.11
C THR A 215 -9.42 -13.75 14.47
N LYS A 216 -9.92 -14.83 13.87
CA LYS A 216 -11.31 -15.29 14.05
C LYS A 216 -11.59 -16.13 15.31
N THR A 217 -10.62 -16.50 16.15
CA THR A 217 -10.89 -17.46 17.25
C THR A 217 -10.04 -17.28 18.54
N ASN A 218 -9.82 -16.06 19.04
CA ASN A 218 -9.26 -15.96 20.41
C ASN A 218 -9.67 -14.66 21.15
N PRO A 219 -10.33 -14.73 22.33
CA PRO A 219 -10.56 -13.57 23.19
C PRO A 219 -9.27 -12.82 23.56
N LYS A 220 -8.13 -13.53 23.58
CA LYS A 220 -6.79 -12.93 23.77
C LYS A 220 -6.40 -11.95 22.66
N THR A 221 -6.93 -12.09 21.45
CA THR A 221 -6.66 -11.17 20.32
C THR A 221 -7.38 -9.83 20.48
N PHE A 222 -8.56 -9.82 21.12
CA PHE A 222 -9.28 -8.60 21.46
C PHE A 222 -8.55 -7.81 22.55
N ILE A 223 -8.09 -8.50 23.61
CA ILE A 223 -7.23 -7.93 24.64
C ILE A 223 -5.94 -7.41 24.00
N PHE A 224 -5.26 -8.17 23.14
CA PHE A 224 -4.05 -7.72 22.43
C PHE A 224 -4.27 -6.46 21.56
N LYS A 225 -5.45 -6.31 20.97
CA LYS A 225 -5.85 -5.12 20.20
C LYS A 225 -6.06 -3.91 21.10
N ILE A 226 -6.68 -4.10 22.28
CA ILE A 226 -6.83 -3.09 23.33
C ILE A 226 -5.45 -2.71 23.89
N MET A 227 -4.58 -3.69 24.20
CA MET A 227 -3.23 -3.46 24.70
C MET A 227 -2.34 -2.72 23.69
N ARG A 228 -2.45 -3.01 22.39
CA ARG A 228 -1.71 -2.27 21.35
C ARG A 228 -2.16 -0.81 21.30
N ASN A 229 -3.47 -0.56 21.44
CA ASN A 229 -4.02 0.79 21.52
C ASN A 229 -3.61 1.49 22.82
N LEU A 230 -3.60 0.80 23.96
CA LEU A 230 -3.08 1.32 25.23
C LEU A 230 -1.56 1.59 25.16
N TYR A 231 -0.78 0.73 24.50
CA TYR A 231 0.65 0.94 24.31
C TYR A 231 0.95 2.15 23.41
N SER A 232 0.10 2.43 22.40
CA SER A 232 0.18 3.68 21.63
C SER A 232 -0.22 4.93 22.44
N ILE A 233 -0.89 4.77 23.58
CA ILE A 233 -1.17 5.86 24.52
C ILE A 233 0.06 6.14 25.41
N PHE A 234 0.82 5.11 25.80
CA PHE A 234 2.02 5.26 26.66
C PHE A 234 3.31 5.55 25.88
N ASP A 235 3.43 5.07 24.65
CA ASP A 235 4.55 5.39 23.74
C ASP A 235 4.06 6.37 22.66
N LYS A 236 4.11 7.67 22.98
CA LYS A 236 3.74 8.77 22.06
C LYS A 236 4.50 8.74 20.71
N LYS A 237 5.50 7.86 20.52
CA LYS A 237 6.25 7.68 19.27
C LYS A 237 5.79 6.50 18.41
N ALA A 238 4.96 5.58 18.92
CA ALA A 238 4.56 4.38 18.17
C ALA A 238 3.46 4.68 17.14
N LYS A 239 3.85 5.21 15.96
CA LYS A 239 2.92 5.46 14.84
C LYS A 239 2.37 4.14 14.30
N THR A 240 1.05 4.04 14.19
CA THR A 240 0.37 2.95 13.47
C THR A 240 0.39 3.21 11.96
N LEU A 241 0.22 2.17 11.14
CA LEU A 241 0.11 2.36 9.69
C LEU A 241 -1.10 3.23 9.32
N LYS A 242 -2.23 3.07 10.03
CA LYS A 242 -3.40 3.95 9.87
C LYS A 242 -3.05 5.42 10.15
N SER A 243 -2.44 5.73 11.29
CA SER A 243 -2.07 7.11 11.63
C SER A 243 -1.04 7.68 10.65
N TYR A 244 -0.10 6.85 10.18
CA TYR A 244 0.88 7.24 9.17
C TYR A 244 0.22 7.55 7.81
N ALA A 245 -0.73 6.71 7.37
CA ALA A 245 -1.48 6.96 6.14
C ALA A 245 -2.32 8.26 6.23
N VAL A 246 -2.97 8.50 7.37
CA VAL A 246 -3.70 9.76 7.64
C VAL A 246 -2.76 10.96 7.60
N GLU A 247 -1.59 10.89 8.25
CA GLU A 247 -0.58 11.96 8.23
C GLU A 247 -0.10 12.28 6.80
N LYS A 248 -0.01 11.27 5.93
CA LYS A 248 0.37 11.42 4.52
C LYS A 248 -0.81 11.71 3.59
N ASN A 249 -2.04 11.86 4.13
CA ASN A 249 -3.28 12.02 3.35
C ASN A 249 -3.55 10.90 2.33
N ILE A 250 -3.17 9.66 2.65
CA ILE A 250 -3.35 8.49 1.78
C ILE A 250 -4.57 7.68 2.24
N PRO A 251 -5.52 7.33 1.35
CA PRO A 251 -6.63 6.43 1.68
C PRO A 251 -6.14 5.12 2.30
N TYR A 252 -6.75 4.71 3.41
CA TYR A 252 -6.36 3.53 4.17
C TYR A 252 -7.52 2.54 4.30
N TYR A 253 -7.24 1.25 4.08
CA TYR A 253 -8.19 0.16 4.27
C TYR A 253 -7.60 -0.93 5.19
N TYR A 254 -8.36 -1.37 6.18
CA TYR A 254 -7.97 -2.51 7.03
C TYR A 254 -8.66 -3.79 6.57
N MET A 255 -7.89 -4.73 6.01
CA MET A 255 -8.39 -5.97 5.44
C MET A 255 -8.61 -7.03 6.54
N ASN A 256 -9.81 -7.06 7.11
CA ASN A 256 -10.21 -8.01 8.16
C ASN A 256 -10.74 -9.35 7.62
N ASN A 257 -11.31 -9.37 6.42
CA ASN A 257 -12.01 -10.51 5.83
C ASN A 257 -11.37 -11.02 4.53
N GLY A 258 -10.06 -10.84 4.37
CA GLY A 258 -9.34 -11.23 3.16
C GLY A 258 -9.81 -10.47 1.91
N SER A 259 -9.80 -11.13 0.75
CA SER A 259 -10.25 -10.58 -0.54
C SER A 259 -11.78 -10.57 -0.70
N ASP A 260 -12.50 -9.92 0.22
CA ASP A 260 -13.95 -9.79 0.17
C ASP A 260 -14.45 -8.76 -0.86
N LYS A 261 -15.77 -8.72 -1.09
CA LYS A 261 -16.40 -7.80 -2.07
C LYS A 261 -16.21 -6.32 -1.70
N ASN A 262 -16.11 -6.01 -0.41
CA ASN A 262 -15.92 -4.62 0.04
C ASN A 262 -14.52 -4.12 -0.32
N LEU A 263 -13.50 -4.94 -0.08
CA LEU A 263 -12.15 -4.65 -0.52
C LEU A 263 -12.10 -4.54 -2.04
N GLU A 264 -12.71 -5.47 -2.76
CA GLU A 264 -12.77 -5.45 -4.23
C GLU A 264 -13.35 -4.13 -4.75
N GLN A 265 -14.51 -3.71 -4.23
CA GLN A 265 -15.15 -2.47 -4.63
C GLN A 265 -14.30 -1.25 -4.27
N TRP A 266 -13.66 -1.25 -3.10
CA TRP A 266 -12.77 -0.17 -2.68
C TRP A 266 -11.55 -0.04 -3.61
N VAL A 267 -10.91 -1.16 -3.98
CA VAL A 267 -9.78 -1.18 -4.91
C VAL A 267 -10.22 -0.71 -6.30
N LYS A 268 -11.36 -1.19 -6.81
CA LYS A 268 -11.95 -0.73 -8.09
C LYS A 268 -12.24 0.77 -8.11
N ASN A 269 -12.78 1.32 -7.01
CA ASN A 269 -13.08 2.74 -6.90
C ASN A 269 -11.82 3.61 -6.88
N ILE A 270 -10.74 3.12 -6.25
CA ILE A 270 -9.44 3.81 -6.26
C ILE A 270 -8.76 3.70 -7.62
N ASN A 271 -9.01 2.62 -8.37
CA ASN A 271 -8.46 2.40 -9.70
C ASN A 271 -6.92 2.56 -9.74
N PRO A 272 -6.17 1.70 -9.02
CA PRO A 272 -4.70 1.72 -9.08
C PRO A 272 -4.18 1.15 -10.40
N ASP A 273 -3.06 1.67 -10.87
CA ASP A 273 -2.35 1.16 -12.04
C ASP A 273 -1.56 -0.12 -11.70
N VAL A 274 -1.05 -0.21 -10.46
CA VAL A 274 -0.33 -1.36 -9.91
C VAL A 274 -0.60 -1.49 -8.40
N ILE A 275 -0.63 -2.73 -7.91
CA ILE A 275 -0.58 -3.03 -6.48
C ILE A 275 0.81 -3.58 -6.13
N VAL A 276 1.44 -3.01 -5.11
CA VAL A 276 2.71 -3.49 -4.52
C VAL A 276 2.39 -4.18 -3.20
N VAL A 277 2.82 -5.44 -3.07
CA VAL A 277 2.63 -6.26 -1.88
C VAL A 277 3.97 -6.48 -1.19
N TYR A 278 3.98 -6.31 0.13
CA TYR A 278 5.06 -6.79 0.99
C TYR A 278 4.49 -7.12 2.36
N SER A 279 4.82 -8.29 2.91
CA SER A 279 4.31 -8.73 4.22
C SER A 279 2.79 -8.86 4.24
N MET A 280 2.27 -9.85 3.50
CA MET A 280 0.85 -10.17 3.45
C MET A 280 0.55 -11.46 4.22
N SER A 281 -0.46 -11.40 5.09
CA SER A 281 -0.83 -12.51 5.98
C SER A 281 -1.81 -13.50 5.34
N GLN A 282 -2.38 -13.19 4.19
CA GLN A 282 -3.43 -14.00 3.55
C GLN A 282 -3.15 -14.05 2.05
N LEU A 283 -3.57 -15.12 1.37
CA LEU A 283 -3.49 -15.17 -0.08
C LEU A 283 -4.43 -14.12 -0.67
N LEU A 284 -3.89 -13.28 -1.56
CA LEU A 284 -4.67 -12.34 -2.34
C LEU A 284 -5.38 -13.12 -3.45
N LYS A 285 -6.69 -12.97 -3.57
CA LYS A 285 -7.46 -13.67 -4.60
C LYS A 285 -7.48 -12.88 -5.92
N GLU A 286 -7.80 -13.59 -7.00
CA GLU A 286 -7.81 -13.09 -8.39
C GLU A 286 -8.73 -11.89 -8.58
N ASN A 287 -9.83 -11.82 -7.84
CA ASN A 287 -10.75 -10.68 -7.87
C ASN A 287 -10.10 -9.36 -7.40
N ILE A 288 -8.99 -9.42 -6.66
CA ILE A 288 -8.21 -8.24 -6.27
C ILE A 288 -6.94 -8.09 -7.10
N PHE A 289 -6.12 -9.14 -7.21
CA PHE A 289 -4.79 -8.99 -7.81
C PHE A 289 -4.82 -8.72 -9.32
N SER A 290 -5.94 -9.01 -9.98
CA SER A 290 -6.15 -8.77 -11.41
C SER A 290 -6.78 -7.40 -11.71
N ILE A 291 -7.14 -6.60 -10.70
CA ILE A 291 -7.74 -5.28 -10.91
C ILE A 291 -6.77 -4.30 -11.59
N PRO A 292 -5.49 -4.16 -11.17
CA PRO A 292 -4.61 -3.15 -11.72
C PRO A 292 -4.16 -3.53 -13.14
N LYS A 293 -4.12 -2.56 -14.06
CA LYS A 293 -3.75 -2.83 -15.47
C LYS A 293 -2.33 -3.41 -15.64
N TYR A 294 -1.40 -3.04 -14.78
CA TYR A 294 -0.03 -3.58 -14.81
C TYR A 294 0.14 -4.76 -13.84
N GLY A 295 -0.95 -5.26 -13.27
CA GLY A 295 -0.98 -6.39 -12.35
C GLY A 295 -0.60 -6.02 -10.92
N THR A 296 -0.41 -7.07 -10.12
CA THR A 296 0.02 -6.98 -8.73
C THR A 296 1.40 -7.61 -8.60
N ILE A 297 2.33 -6.90 -7.96
CA ILE A 297 3.71 -7.34 -7.75
C ILE A 297 3.99 -7.51 -6.25
N ASN A 298 4.79 -8.51 -5.89
CA ASN A 298 5.18 -8.81 -4.51
C ASN A 298 6.69 -8.71 -4.33
N LEU A 299 7.12 -8.20 -3.18
CA LEU A 299 8.50 -8.23 -2.73
C LEU A 299 8.71 -9.43 -1.79
N HIS A 300 9.47 -10.42 -2.25
CA HIS A 300 9.78 -11.65 -1.51
C HIS A 300 11.23 -11.64 -0.99
N PRO A 301 11.50 -11.86 0.32
CA PRO A 301 12.85 -11.87 0.89
C PRO A 301 13.63 -13.17 0.66
N ALA A 302 13.60 -13.72 -0.56
CA ALA A 302 14.46 -14.82 -0.99
C ALA A 302 14.64 -14.80 -2.51
N LEU A 303 15.59 -15.59 -3.02
CA LEU A 303 15.76 -15.88 -4.45
C LEU A 303 14.75 -16.94 -4.89
N LEU A 304 13.59 -16.51 -5.39
CA LEU A 304 12.61 -17.43 -5.98
C LEU A 304 13.22 -18.22 -7.15
N PRO A 305 12.89 -19.52 -7.30
CA PRO A 305 11.84 -20.26 -6.59
C PRO A 305 12.22 -20.80 -5.20
N SER A 306 13.39 -20.47 -4.66
CA SER A 306 13.81 -20.89 -3.31
C SER A 306 12.99 -20.19 -2.23
N TYR A 307 12.69 -20.91 -1.15
CA TYR A 307 11.99 -20.44 0.02
C TYR A 307 10.65 -19.74 -0.28
N ARG A 308 9.84 -20.28 -1.21
CA ARG A 308 8.44 -19.85 -1.40
C ARG A 308 7.66 -19.92 -0.09
N GLY A 309 6.70 -19.02 0.13
CA GLY A 309 5.85 -19.01 1.31
C GLY A 309 6.37 -18.15 2.47
N PRO A 310 5.75 -18.23 3.66
CA PRO A 310 5.97 -17.27 4.74
C PRO A 310 7.28 -17.52 5.49
N ASN A 311 7.83 -16.44 6.06
CA ASN A 311 9.07 -16.38 6.87
C ASN A 311 10.28 -17.07 6.22
N PRO A 312 10.62 -16.75 4.96
CA PRO A 312 11.78 -17.34 4.30
C PRO A 312 13.09 -16.98 5.00
N ASP A 313 13.16 -15.79 5.62
CA ASP A 313 14.30 -15.30 6.41
C ASP A 313 14.66 -16.24 7.55
N PHE A 314 13.67 -16.71 8.32
CA PHE A 314 13.90 -17.71 9.37
C PHE A 314 14.56 -18.97 8.80
N TRP A 315 14.06 -19.49 7.68
CA TRP A 315 14.59 -20.71 7.08
C TRP A 315 15.96 -20.51 6.43
N MET A 316 16.30 -19.30 6.00
CA MET A 316 17.66 -18.96 5.58
C MET A 316 18.65 -18.97 6.76
N TYR A 317 18.27 -18.41 7.92
CA TYR A 317 19.06 -18.57 9.16
C TYR A 317 19.18 -20.04 9.55
N TYR A 318 18.07 -20.78 9.55
CA TYR A 318 18.04 -22.20 9.89
C TYR A 318 18.94 -23.04 8.98
N ASN A 319 18.95 -22.76 7.67
CA ASN A 319 19.80 -23.48 6.71
C ASN A 319 21.25 -22.95 6.64
N ARG A 320 21.62 -21.93 7.43
CA ARG A 320 22.95 -21.28 7.43
C ARG A 320 23.37 -20.88 6.01
N VAL A 321 22.45 -20.24 5.29
CA VAL A 321 22.69 -19.75 3.93
C VAL A 321 23.80 -18.71 3.95
N LYS A 322 24.71 -18.76 2.96
CA LYS A 322 25.78 -17.78 2.77
C LYS A 322 25.39 -16.64 1.84
N GLU A 323 24.55 -16.93 0.85
CA GLU A 323 24.07 -15.97 -0.15
C GLU A 323 22.54 -15.96 -0.12
N GLY A 324 21.97 -14.85 0.34
CA GLY A 324 20.54 -14.59 0.30
C GLY A 324 20.15 -13.84 -0.98
N GLY A 325 18.89 -13.46 -1.06
CA GLY A 325 18.46 -12.52 -2.07
C GLY A 325 17.05 -12.02 -1.88
N VAL A 326 16.62 -11.20 -2.81
CA VAL A 326 15.31 -10.54 -2.81
C VAL A 326 14.74 -10.62 -4.21
N THR A 327 13.45 -10.90 -4.30
CA THR A 327 12.73 -11.03 -5.57
C THR A 327 11.55 -10.07 -5.62
N VAL A 328 11.43 -9.34 -6.72
CA VAL A 328 10.17 -8.72 -7.14
C VAL A 328 9.55 -9.62 -8.21
N HIS A 329 8.33 -10.11 -7.97
CA HIS A 329 7.62 -11.01 -8.88
C HIS A 329 6.13 -10.63 -8.98
N TYR A 330 5.46 -11.12 -10.01
CA TYR A 330 4.01 -10.98 -10.14
C TYR A 330 3.27 -11.93 -9.19
N ILE A 331 2.16 -11.49 -8.63
CA ILE A 331 1.22 -12.39 -7.95
C ILE A 331 0.38 -13.12 -8.99
N ASP A 332 0.24 -14.43 -8.79
CA ASP A 332 -0.65 -15.33 -9.53
C ASP A 332 -1.56 -16.11 -8.56
N LYS A 333 -2.12 -17.24 -9.01
CA LYS A 333 -3.00 -18.10 -8.18
C LYS A 333 -2.24 -18.90 -7.11
N GLY A 334 -0.92 -19.03 -7.23
CA GLY A 334 -0.10 -19.79 -6.30
C GLY A 334 0.51 -18.94 -5.19
N GLU A 335 1.37 -19.55 -4.38
CA GLU A 335 2.11 -18.87 -3.32
C GLU A 335 3.56 -18.69 -3.75
N ASP A 336 3.90 -17.45 -4.11
CA ASP A 336 5.21 -17.04 -4.62
C ASP A 336 5.66 -17.78 -5.90
N THR A 337 4.73 -18.05 -6.81
CA THR A 337 4.99 -18.79 -8.07
C THR A 337 5.00 -17.95 -9.33
N GLY A 338 4.47 -16.72 -9.30
CA GLY A 338 4.33 -15.91 -10.50
C GLY A 338 5.65 -15.40 -11.08
N ASP A 339 5.60 -14.89 -12.31
CA ASP A 339 6.80 -14.52 -13.07
C ASP A 339 7.69 -13.51 -12.31
N ILE A 340 8.99 -13.76 -12.35
CA ILE A 340 10.01 -12.90 -11.78
C ILE A 340 10.15 -11.65 -12.65
N ILE A 341 10.19 -10.49 -12.00
CA ILE A 341 10.50 -9.19 -12.60
C ILE A 341 11.99 -8.91 -12.40
N TYR A 342 12.44 -8.79 -11.15
CA TYR A 342 13.84 -8.56 -10.80
C TYR A 342 14.25 -9.37 -9.58
N GLN A 343 15.52 -9.74 -9.52
CA GLN A 343 16.13 -10.39 -8.37
C GLN A 343 17.51 -9.79 -8.11
N GLU A 344 17.88 -9.73 -6.83
CA GLU A 344 19.21 -9.31 -6.42
C GLU A 344 19.71 -10.19 -5.27
N LYS A 345 20.96 -10.62 -5.38
CA LYS A 345 21.67 -11.45 -4.41
C LYS A 345 22.40 -10.58 -3.40
N TYR A 346 22.62 -11.11 -2.20
CA TYR A 346 23.45 -10.47 -1.19
C TYR A 346 24.12 -11.48 -0.27
N ASP A 347 25.26 -11.10 0.32
CA ASP A 347 25.91 -11.90 1.37
C ASP A 347 25.03 -11.94 2.62
N PHE A 348 24.69 -13.15 3.09
CA PHE A 348 23.89 -13.37 4.28
C PHE A 348 24.82 -13.51 5.51
N PRO A 349 25.08 -12.44 6.28
CA PRO A 349 26.22 -12.42 7.19
C PRO A 349 25.92 -13.23 8.46
N LEU A 350 26.92 -13.95 8.95
CA LEU A 350 26.76 -14.78 10.14
C LEU A 350 26.38 -13.94 11.38
N GLY A 351 25.31 -14.34 12.07
CA GLY A 351 24.88 -13.71 13.32
C GLY A 351 24.37 -12.28 13.17
N LEU A 352 24.14 -11.79 11.95
CA LEU A 352 23.48 -10.50 11.74
C LEU A 352 22.06 -10.59 12.30
N LYS A 353 21.71 -9.69 13.22
CA LYS A 353 20.37 -9.67 13.83
C LYS A 353 19.30 -9.31 12.80
N SER A 354 18.14 -9.97 12.86
CA SER A 354 17.03 -9.78 11.91
C SER A 354 16.70 -8.31 11.58
N PRO A 355 16.60 -7.36 12.54
CA PRO A 355 16.26 -5.98 12.18
C PRO A 355 17.25 -5.36 11.18
N LYS A 356 18.55 -5.57 11.38
CA LYS A 356 19.59 -5.12 10.45
C LYS A 356 19.53 -5.89 9.13
N MET A 357 19.19 -7.18 9.19
CA MET A 357 19.00 -7.98 7.98
C MET A 357 17.83 -7.45 7.15
N LEU A 358 16.71 -7.07 7.78
CA LEU A 358 15.58 -6.43 7.09
C LEU A 358 15.92 -5.04 6.56
N ASP A 359 16.75 -4.26 7.27
CA ASP A 359 17.22 -2.95 6.76
C ASP A 359 18.02 -3.12 5.46
N LEU A 360 18.89 -4.12 5.39
CA LEU A 360 19.68 -4.44 4.20
C LEU A 360 18.83 -5.05 3.08
N SER A 361 18.12 -6.16 3.34
CA SER A 361 17.39 -6.88 2.30
C SER A 361 16.15 -6.13 1.82
N ILE A 362 15.35 -5.57 2.72
CA ILE A 362 14.09 -4.91 2.34
C ILE A 362 14.28 -3.41 2.17
N GLY A 363 14.91 -2.76 3.16
CA GLY A 363 15.03 -1.30 3.17
C GLY A 363 15.96 -0.73 2.11
N LYS A 364 17.03 -1.47 1.75
CA LYS A 364 17.98 -1.06 0.73
C LYS A 364 17.73 -1.79 -0.59
N ILE A 365 17.93 -3.11 -0.62
CA ILE A 365 17.89 -3.89 -1.87
C ILE A 365 16.48 -3.97 -2.43
N GLY A 366 15.53 -4.44 -1.62
CA GLY A 366 14.14 -4.64 -2.04
C GLY A 366 13.43 -3.34 -2.42
N ALA A 367 13.65 -2.26 -1.66
CA ALA A 367 13.14 -0.94 -2.00
C ALA A 367 13.68 -0.45 -3.36
N ASN A 368 14.97 -0.62 -3.63
CA ASN A 368 15.55 -0.25 -4.94
C ASN A 368 14.97 -1.08 -6.09
N LEU A 369 14.77 -2.40 -5.90
CA LEU A 369 14.13 -3.25 -6.91
C LEU A 369 12.68 -2.83 -7.18
N LEU A 370 11.92 -2.49 -6.14
CA LEU A 370 10.55 -1.98 -6.29
C LEU A 370 10.53 -0.63 -7.00
N LEU A 371 11.42 0.30 -6.66
CA LEU A 371 11.51 1.59 -7.34
C LEU A 371 11.86 1.40 -8.82
N LYS A 372 12.83 0.54 -9.13
CA LYS A 372 13.17 0.17 -10.51
C LYS A 372 11.96 -0.41 -11.27
N ALA A 373 11.15 -1.24 -10.63
CA ALA A 373 9.94 -1.78 -11.25
C ALA A 373 8.88 -0.71 -11.47
N LEU A 374 8.64 0.16 -10.48
CA LEU A 374 7.64 1.23 -10.58
C LEU A 374 8.02 2.29 -11.63
N ASP A 375 9.31 2.62 -11.77
CA ASP A 375 9.79 3.56 -12.79
C ASP A 375 9.72 2.97 -14.22
N ASN A 376 9.59 1.65 -14.38
CA ASN A 376 9.54 0.95 -15.69
C ASN A 376 8.27 0.11 -15.88
N LEU A 377 7.16 0.51 -15.25
CA LEU A 377 5.96 -0.29 -15.08
C LEU A 377 5.34 -0.79 -16.41
N GLU A 378 5.51 -0.05 -17.50
CA GLU A 378 4.99 -0.38 -18.84
C GLU A 378 5.77 -1.51 -19.52
N ASN A 379 7.03 -1.73 -19.15
CA ASN A 379 7.96 -2.63 -19.83
C ASN A 379 8.63 -3.61 -18.86
N LEU A 380 7.85 -4.13 -17.90
CA LEU A 380 8.37 -5.08 -16.93
C LEU A 380 8.61 -6.46 -17.56
N PRO A 381 9.77 -7.09 -17.29
CA PRO A 381 10.02 -8.46 -17.72
C PRO A 381 9.11 -9.46 -17.00
N ARG A 382 8.83 -10.57 -17.67
CA ARG A 382 8.12 -11.74 -17.15
C ARG A 382 8.98 -12.97 -17.33
N VAL A 383 9.80 -13.29 -16.34
CA VAL A 383 10.65 -14.48 -16.35
C VAL A 383 9.94 -15.59 -15.58
N ALA A 384 9.46 -16.61 -16.30
CA ALA A 384 8.81 -17.75 -15.68
C ALA A 384 9.71 -18.43 -14.65
N GLN A 385 9.15 -18.75 -13.48
CA GLN A 385 9.86 -19.55 -12.48
C GLN A 385 9.89 -21.02 -12.88
N SER A 386 10.92 -21.76 -12.43
CA SER A 386 10.87 -23.22 -12.44
C SER A 386 9.68 -23.73 -11.62
N THR A 387 9.04 -24.80 -12.11
CA THR A 387 7.99 -25.52 -11.38
C THR A 387 8.56 -26.15 -10.10
N GLU A 388 9.81 -26.62 -10.16
CA GLU A 388 10.52 -27.20 -9.03
C GLU A 388 11.28 -26.13 -8.23
N SER A 389 11.18 -26.21 -6.89
CA SER A 389 11.94 -25.36 -5.98
C SER A 389 13.16 -26.11 -5.45
N PRO A 390 14.35 -25.48 -5.39
CA PRO A 390 15.54 -26.09 -4.83
C PRO A 390 15.48 -26.24 -3.30
N THR A 391 14.45 -25.68 -2.66
CA THR A 391 14.25 -25.79 -1.21
C THR A 391 12.85 -26.25 -0.88
N LYS A 392 12.65 -26.74 0.35
CA LYS A 392 11.29 -26.88 0.88
C LYS A 392 10.61 -25.52 0.96
N LYS A 393 9.28 -25.54 0.84
CA LYS A 393 8.44 -24.36 1.05
C LYS A 393 8.66 -23.82 2.47
N ALA A 394 8.95 -22.53 2.57
CA ALA A 394 9.04 -21.83 3.85
C ALA A 394 7.67 -21.86 4.54
N ARG A 395 7.69 -21.91 5.87
CA ARG A 395 6.48 -21.95 6.69
C ARG A 395 6.65 -21.20 8.01
N ASN A 396 5.54 -20.84 8.63
CA ASN A 396 5.56 -20.44 10.03
C ASN A 396 6.01 -21.62 10.90
N ILE A 397 6.84 -21.32 11.90
CA ILE A 397 7.18 -22.27 12.97
C ILE A 397 6.04 -22.28 13.97
N LYS A 398 5.63 -23.47 14.41
CA LYS A 398 4.61 -23.61 15.46
C LYS A 398 5.25 -23.47 16.84
N ALA A 399 4.48 -23.03 17.83
CA ALA A 399 5.00 -22.75 19.17
C ALA A 399 5.65 -23.98 19.83
N GLU A 400 5.09 -25.17 19.59
CA GLU A 400 5.58 -26.46 20.06
C GLU A 400 6.93 -26.87 19.44
N GLU A 401 7.28 -26.33 18.28
CA GLU A 401 8.55 -26.63 17.60
C GLU A 401 9.70 -25.75 18.11
N HIS A 402 9.41 -24.62 18.76
CA HIS A 402 10.42 -23.61 19.12
C HIS A 402 11.56 -24.19 19.97
N LYS A 403 11.26 -25.12 20.89
CA LYS A 403 12.25 -25.73 21.79
C LYS A 403 13.04 -26.88 21.15
N ASN A 404 12.47 -27.52 20.12
CA ASN A 404 12.99 -28.78 19.57
C ASN A 404 13.61 -28.62 18.17
N ILE A 405 13.51 -27.42 17.57
CA ILE A 405 14.04 -27.15 16.23
C ILE A 405 15.57 -27.09 16.18
N ILE A 406 16.22 -26.84 17.32
CA ILE A 406 17.68 -26.81 17.45
C ILE A 406 18.16 -28.20 17.88
N ASP A 407 19.07 -28.77 17.09
CA ASP A 407 19.80 -29.97 17.49
C ASP A 407 21.00 -29.56 18.34
N TRP A 408 20.75 -29.43 19.64
CA TRP A 408 21.76 -29.01 20.63
C TRP A 408 22.92 -29.98 20.80
N GLN A 409 22.75 -31.24 20.37
CA GLN A 409 23.74 -32.29 20.53
C GLN A 409 24.71 -32.31 19.35
N ASN A 410 24.20 -32.20 18.12
CA ASN A 410 25.02 -32.43 16.93
C ASN A 410 25.41 -31.14 16.18
N TRP A 411 24.78 -30.00 16.45
CA TRP A 411 25.13 -28.76 15.75
C TRP A 411 26.30 -28.03 16.39
N GLU A 412 27.19 -27.52 15.52
CA GLU A 412 28.25 -26.58 15.90
C GLU A 412 27.66 -25.34 16.58
N ILE A 413 28.35 -24.83 17.61
CA ILE A 413 27.94 -23.64 18.34
C ILE A 413 27.70 -22.43 17.44
N GLU A 414 28.53 -22.21 16.40
CA GLU A 414 28.35 -21.07 15.49
C GLU A 414 27.01 -21.15 14.74
N ARG A 415 26.55 -22.36 14.38
CA ARG A 415 25.25 -22.57 13.73
C ARG A 415 24.11 -22.25 14.68
N ILE A 416 24.19 -22.74 15.93
CA ILE A 416 23.20 -22.47 16.97
C ILE A 416 23.16 -20.95 17.26
N TRP A 417 24.32 -20.33 17.44
CA TRP A 417 24.48 -18.90 17.65
C TRP A 417 23.91 -18.08 16.50
N HIS A 418 24.23 -18.44 15.25
CA HIS A 418 23.72 -17.79 14.05
C HIS A 418 22.19 -17.76 14.03
N LEU A 419 21.56 -18.92 14.28
CA LEU A 419 20.11 -19.05 14.31
C LEU A 419 19.50 -18.25 15.46
N LEU A 420 19.99 -18.45 16.69
CA LEU A 420 19.46 -17.78 17.88
C LEU A 420 19.58 -16.26 17.77
N ARG A 421 20.75 -15.75 17.36
CA ARG A 421 21.04 -14.32 17.25
C ARG A 421 20.27 -13.67 16.11
N GLY A 422 20.16 -14.35 14.97
CA GLY A 422 19.39 -13.88 13.82
C GLY A 422 17.90 -13.78 14.12
N THR A 423 17.36 -14.73 14.89
CA THR A 423 15.92 -14.94 15.07
C THR A 423 15.43 -14.61 16.49
N GLU A 424 16.24 -13.87 17.26
CA GLU A 424 16.05 -13.64 18.70
C GLU A 424 14.68 -13.03 19.05
N LEU A 425 13.98 -12.38 18.11
CA LEU A 425 12.69 -11.73 18.33
C LEU A 425 11.48 -12.65 18.20
N TRP A 426 11.60 -13.82 17.57
CA TRP A 426 10.45 -14.70 17.32
C TRP A 426 10.70 -16.17 17.60
N LEU A 427 11.96 -16.65 17.61
CA LEU A 427 12.28 -17.99 18.06
C LEU A 427 12.35 -18.02 19.60
N ASN A 428 11.57 -18.88 20.25
CA ASN A 428 11.56 -19.05 21.70
C ASN A 428 12.20 -20.38 22.11
N ALA A 429 13.43 -20.61 21.65
CA ALA A 429 14.18 -21.84 21.95
C ALA A 429 14.69 -21.90 23.40
N LEU A 430 15.01 -20.74 23.97
CA LEU A 430 15.49 -20.61 25.35
C LEU A 430 14.36 -20.24 26.31
N ASP A 431 14.38 -20.81 27.51
CA ASP A 431 13.52 -20.38 28.60
C ASP A 431 13.86 -18.93 29.00
N GLN A 432 12.81 -18.10 29.07
CA GLN A 432 12.96 -16.68 29.37
C GLN A 432 12.99 -16.43 30.89
N PRO A 433 13.66 -15.36 31.35
CA PRO A 433 13.73 -15.01 32.77
C PRO A 433 12.34 -14.91 33.43
N LYS A 434 12.19 -15.48 34.63
CA LYS A 434 10.96 -15.44 35.45
C LYS A 434 11.15 -14.52 36.68
N GLY A 435 10.06 -14.10 37.34
CA GLY A 435 10.09 -13.32 38.60
C GLY A 435 9.99 -11.80 38.42
N ILE A 436 10.72 -10.99 39.22
CA ILE A 436 10.82 -9.53 39.07
C ILE A 436 11.30 -9.08 37.66
N TYR A 437 11.84 -10.03 36.90
CA TYR A 437 12.28 -9.90 35.52
C TYR A 437 11.17 -10.17 34.48
N LYS A 438 9.88 -10.24 34.87
CA LYS A 438 8.75 -10.32 33.93
C LYS A 438 8.96 -9.26 32.85
N GLY A 439 9.15 -9.65 31.59
CA GLY A 439 9.36 -8.71 30.49
C GLY A 439 10.79 -8.42 30.07
N GLN A 440 11.77 -8.98 30.76
CA GLN A 440 13.10 -9.12 30.19
C GLN A 440 13.11 -10.27 29.19
N ARG A 441 13.91 -10.13 28.13
CA ARG A 441 14.19 -11.18 27.15
C ARG A 441 15.69 -11.29 27.00
N TRP A 442 16.17 -12.51 26.78
CA TRP A 442 17.56 -12.71 26.40
C TRP A 442 17.85 -12.00 25.07
N THR A 443 18.92 -11.22 25.03
CA THR A 443 19.62 -10.88 23.79
C THR A 443 20.79 -11.83 23.63
N ILE A 444 20.98 -12.32 22.41
CA ILE A 444 22.09 -13.20 22.11
C ILE A 444 23.30 -12.33 21.77
N GLU A 445 24.43 -12.54 22.44
CA GLU A 445 25.67 -11.78 22.24
C GLU A 445 26.67 -12.56 21.37
N GLU A 446 27.86 -12.85 21.87
CA GLU A 446 28.90 -13.61 21.19
C GLU A 446 28.87 -15.09 21.60
N PHE A 447 29.68 -15.92 20.95
CA PHE A 447 29.91 -17.30 21.35
C PHE A 447 31.41 -17.54 21.55
N GLU A 448 31.74 -18.53 22.36
CA GLU A 448 33.10 -18.96 22.64
C GLU A 448 33.16 -20.49 22.52
N LYS A 449 34.13 -21.00 21.76
CA LYS A 449 34.42 -22.43 21.71
C LYS A 449 35.28 -22.80 22.92
N CYS A 450 34.77 -23.71 23.74
CA CYS A 450 35.44 -24.19 24.94
C CYS A 450 34.82 -25.51 25.41
N ASP A 451 35.51 -26.21 26.30
CA ASP A 451 34.93 -27.36 26.97
C ASP A 451 33.81 -26.93 27.90
N ILE A 452 32.68 -27.63 27.85
CA ILE A 452 31.50 -27.33 28.65
C ILE A 452 31.46 -28.09 29.98
N ASN A 453 32.60 -28.59 30.47
CA ASN A 453 32.73 -29.49 31.63
C ASN A 453 31.70 -29.24 32.75
N GLY A 454 30.73 -30.16 32.86
CA GLY A 454 29.69 -30.13 33.90
C GLY A 454 28.41 -29.36 33.57
N TYR A 455 28.30 -28.74 32.40
CA TYR A 455 27.08 -28.08 31.92
C TYR A 455 26.27 -28.99 31.00
N GLU A 456 24.95 -28.93 31.14
CA GLU A 456 24.01 -29.60 30.25
C GLU A 456 23.69 -28.68 29.07
N VAL A 457 23.77 -29.20 27.85
CA VAL A 457 23.45 -28.44 26.64
C VAL A 457 22.01 -27.94 26.68
N SER A 458 21.74 -26.81 26.01
CA SER A 458 20.44 -26.09 25.98
C SER A 458 20.04 -25.37 27.28
N LYS A 459 20.74 -25.58 28.40
CA LYS A 459 20.47 -24.88 29.66
C LYS A 459 21.21 -23.55 29.77
N VAL A 460 20.53 -22.57 30.35
CA VAL A 460 21.08 -21.24 30.65
C VAL A 460 21.72 -21.26 32.05
N TYR A 461 22.97 -20.84 32.13
CA TYR A 461 23.75 -20.72 33.35
C TYR A 461 24.14 -19.27 33.61
N LYS A 462 24.51 -18.99 34.86
CA LYS A 462 25.12 -17.73 35.28
C LYS A 462 26.46 -18.04 35.93
N GLU A 463 27.52 -17.46 35.41
CA GLU A 463 28.86 -17.56 35.98
C GLU A 463 29.41 -16.15 36.15
N SER A 464 29.80 -15.83 37.39
CA SER A 464 30.10 -14.46 37.82
C SER A 464 28.97 -13.48 37.45
N ASN A 465 29.19 -12.61 36.47
CA ASN A 465 28.24 -11.61 35.99
C ASN A 465 27.78 -11.83 34.53
N LYS A 466 28.07 -12.98 33.93
CA LYS A 466 27.65 -13.31 32.57
C LYS A 466 26.62 -14.44 32.58
N TYR A 467 25.60 -14.32 31.74
CA TYR A 467 24.70 -15.42 31.42
C TYR A 467 25.17 -16.09 30.13
N PHE A 468 25.03 -17.40 30.04
CA PHE A 468 25.32 -18.14 28.81
C PHE A 468 24.42 -19.36 28.68
N VAL A 469 24.19 -19.82 27.45
CA VAL A 469 23.65 -21.15 27.18
C VAL A 469 24.79 -22.08 26.77
N ALA A 470 24.83 -23.26 27.38
CA ALA A 470 25.80 -24.30 27.01
C ALA A 470 25.37 -25.00 25.71
N CYS A 471 26.33 -25.19 24.81
CA CYS A 471 26.22 -25.93 23.55
C CYS A 471 27.30 -27.03 23.56
N ASN A 472 27.17 -28.08 22.74
CA ASN A 472 28.09 -29.23 22.78
C ASN A 472 29.59 -28.84 22.70
N ASP A 473 29.93 -27.82 21.89
CA ASP A 473 31.30 -27.33 21.69
C ASP A 473 31.54 -25.89 22.18
N GLY A 474 30.77 -25.39 23.15
CA GLY A 474 31.08 -24.12 23.81
C GLY A 474 29.93 -23.40 24.51
N LYS A 475 30.11 -22.08 24.72
CA LYS A 475 29.15 -21.21 25.43
C LYS A 475 28.67 -20.07 24.52
N ILE A 476 27.35 -19.83 24.48
CA ILE A 476 26.77 -18.64 23.82
C ILE A 476 26.36 -17.65 24.91
N PHE A 477 26.93 -16.46 24.90
CA PHE A 477 26.66 -15.44 25.91
C PHE A 477 25.34 -14.72 25.68
N LEU A 478 24.66 -14.43 26.77
CA LEU A 478 23.34 -13.81 26.82
C LEU A 478 23.40 -12.55 27.66
N ASN A 479 22.62 -11.54 27.26
CA ASN A 479 22.40 -10.35 28.05
C ASN A 479 20.90 -10.14 28.33
N LEU A 480 20.58 -9.48 29.44
CA LEU A 480 19.22 -9.18 29.85
C LEU A 480 18.82 -7.81 29.36
N LYS A 481 17.89 -7.75 28.41
CA LYS A 481 17.28 -6.49 27.99
C LYS A 481 15.86 -6.40 28.52
N PHE A 482 15.55 -5.34 29.24
CA PHE A 482 14.17 -5.02 29.60
C PHE A 482 13.38 -4.60 28.37
N SER A 483 12.21 -5.21 28.20
CA SER A 483 11.24 -4.83 27.18
C SER A 483 9.89 -4.60 27.84
N LEU A 484 9.47 -3.33 27.88
CA LEU A 484 8.16 -2.94 28.40
C LEU A 484 7.02 -3.70 27.68
N LYS A 485 7.14 -3.90 26.36
CA LYS A 485 6.22 -4.72 25.58
C LYS A 485 6.10 -6.15 26.12
N ASN A 486 7.23 -6.82 26.37
CA ASN A 486 7.22 -8.19 26.88
C ASN A 486 6.76 -8.26 28.35
N PHE A 487 7.02 -7.22 29.15
CA PHE A 487 6.53 -7.10 30.53
C PHE A 487 5.01 -7.17 30.53
N VAL A 488 4.41 -6.32 29.71
CA VAL A 488 2.97 -6.24 29.53
C VAL A 488 2.39 -7.56 29.00
N LEU A 489 3.00 -8.17 27.97
CA LEU A 489 2.52 -9.44 27.41
C LEU A 489 2.60 -10.62 28.38
N ASN A 490 3.61 -10.65 29.27
CA ASN A 490 3.79 -11.71 30.25
C ASN A 490 2.92 -11.56 31.50
N ILE A 491 2.37 -10.37 31.77
CA ILE A 491 1.37 -10.17 32.83
C ILE A 491 -0.01 -10.70 32.39
N LEU A 492 -0.29 -10.65 31.08
CA LEU A 492 -1.57 -11.03 30.51
C LEU A 492 -1.67 -12.51 30.09
N ARG A 493 -0.55 -13.23 30.16
CA ARG A 493 -0.48 -14.68 29.94
C ARG A 493 -0.63 -15.39 31.26
#